data_AF-A0A2V9GJG6-F1
#
_entry.id   AF-A0A2V9GJG6-F1
#
_cell.length_a   1.000
_cell.length_b   1.000
_cell.length_c   1.000
_cell.angle_alpha   90.00
_cell.angle_beta   90.00
_cell.angle_gamma   90.00
#
_symmetry.space_group_name_H-M   'P 1'
#
loop_
_entity.id
_entity.type
_entity.pdbx_description
1 polymer ?
#
loop_
_entity_poly.entity_id
_entity_poly.type
_entity_poly.pdbx_seq_one_letter_code
_entity_poly.pdbx_strand_id
1 'polypeptide(L)'
;MLKFRVLQLPLLVLALISQGSTQFAHTDHQQIVDATGKPLLLRATSLGNWLVPEGYMWLFQGGPQSPSEIRALVLELLGPEGSAVFWQKYRENYVTREDIAFLGRAGFNAIRVPLHYSLFESDDAEGFQLLDRLIVWSRAEGLYVVLDLHAAPGGQTGTNIDDSAGYPWLYQSPQEQEHLIAIWRRLATRYRDEPAVLGYDLLNEPIPHFPKLTSLNSSLEPLYRKLSGEIRQIDAHHILFLGGAQWGGNFSVFGKPFDANVVYTFHKYWTAPDESVLRQYIDFRERYDVPIWLGESGENTDEWIAQFVKALEKNNIGWAFWPYKKMEKSSAVVSIIPPADWGKIVEFARLPRGTAHVEERLKARPEQQAITRAFAELLESVRPQKCRVNEGYLKALGMKPDIRPVGVGRSAN
;
A
#
# COMPACT_ATOMS: atom_id res chain seq x y z
N MET A 1 21.84 -35.46 -75.26
CA MET A 1 20.96 -35.38 -74.07
C MET A 1 21.79 -34.90 -72.88
N LEU A 2 21.77 -33.61 -72.59
CA LEU A 2 22.50 -32.99 -71.47
C LEU A 2 21.55 -32.88 -70.27
N LYS A 3 21.88 -33.53 -69.14
CA LYS A 3 21.11 -33.40 -67.89
C LYS A 3 21.73 -32.29 -67.03
N PHE A 4 21.05 -31.15 -66.93
CA PHE A 4 21.32 -30.13 -65.91
C PHE A 4 20.76 -30.59 -64.57
N ARG A 5 21.61 -30.69 -63.54
CA ARG A 5 21.18 -30.83 -62.14
C ARG A 5 21.03 -29.43 -61.55
N VAL A 6 19.80 -29.05 -61.23
CA VAL A 6 19.48 -27.85 -60.43
C VAL A 6 19.67 -28.23 -58.95
N LEU A 7 20.65 -27.63 -58.28
CA LEU A 7 20.74 -27.65 -56.82
C LEU A 7 19.68 -26.69 -56.27
N GLN A 8 18.71 -27.20 -55.52
CA GLN A 8 17.85 -26.38 -54.68
C GLN A 8 18.56 -26.12 -53.34
N LEU A 9 18.94 -24.87 -53.09
CA LEU A 9 19.33 -24.40 -51.76
C LEU A 9 18.07 -24.14 -50.93
N PRO A 10 17.96 -24.63 -49.69
CA PRO A 10 16.86 -24.25 -48.81
C PRO A 10 17.12 -22.83 -48.27
N LEU A 11 16.21 -21.89 -48.55
CA LEU A 11 16.17 -20.60 -47.85
C LEU A 11 15.75 -20.86 -46.40
N LEU A 12 16.68 -20.74 -45.46
CA LEU A 12 16.38 -20.66 -44.05
C LEU A 12 15.87 -19.23 -43.76
N VAL A 13 14.57 -19.07 -43.57
CA VAL A 13 14.00 -17.82 -43.05
C VAL A 13 14.25 -17.83 -41.54
N LEU A 14 15.28 -17.11 -41.08
CA LEU A 14 15.40 -16.76 -39.67
C LEU A 14 14.29 -15.75 -39.34
N ALA A 15 13.24 -16.23 -38.64
CA ALA A 15 12.35 -15.34 -37.92
C ALA A 15 13.14 -14.70 -36.77
N LEU A 16 13.62 -13.47 -36.97
CA LEU A 16 14.06 -12.61 -35.89
C LEU A 16 12.81 -12.27 -35.05
N ILE A 17 12.56 -13.07 -34.02
CA ILE A 17 11.70 -12.65 -32.92
C ILE A 17 12.47 -11.51 -32.25
N SER A 18 12.07 -10.27 -32.49
CA SER A 18 12.51 -9.16 -31.66
C SER A 18 12.10 -9.52 -30.24
N GLN A 19 13.07 -9.82 -29.36
CA GLN A 19 12.84 -9.69 -27.93
C GLN A 19 12.56 -8.21 -27.72
N GLY A 20 11.28 -7.81 -27.80
CA GLY A 20 10.89 -6.48 -27.36
C GLY A 20 11.32 -6.39 -25.92
N SER A 21 12.26 -5.49 -25.60
CA SER A 21 12.57 -5.15 -24.22
C SER A 21 11.25 -4.89 -23.51
N THR A 22 10.92 -5.65 -22.47
CA THR A 22 9.75 -5.37 -21.65
C THR A 22 9.86 -3.91 -21.21
N GLN A 23 8.96 -3.05 -21.69
CA GLN A 23 9.00 -1.62 -21.41
C GLN A 23 8.25 -1.37 -20.10
N PHE A 24 8.90 -0.66 -19.17
CA PHE A 24 8.37 -0.33 -17.85
C PHE A 24 7.95 1.15 -17.80
N ALA A 25 6.97 1.45 -16.95
CA ALA A 25 6.72 2.82 -16.56
C ALA A 25 7.95 3.39 -15.83
N HIS A 26 8.27 4.65 -16.11
CA HIS A 26 9.48 5.31 -15.63
C HIS A 26 9.23 6.80 -15.46
N THR A 27 10.21 7.51 -14.90
CA THR A 27 10.16 8.96 -14.77
C THR A 27 10.77 9.64 -15.99
N ASP A 28 10.13 10.69 -16.46
CA ASP A 28 10.64 11.59 -17.49
C ASP A 28 10.45 13.03 -17.01
N HIS A 29 11.56 13.70 -16.71
CA HIS A 29 11.56 15.02 -16.08
C HIS A 29 10.61 15.07 -14.86
N GLN A 30 9.59 15.94 -14.90
CA GLN A 30 8.63 16.14 -13.82
C GLN A 30 7.45 15.16 -13.82
N GLN A 31 7.49 14.11 -14.66
CA GLN A 31 6.36 13.24 -14.93
C GLN A 31 6.69 11.77 -14.70
N ILE A 32 5.64 11.00 -14.41
CA ILE A 32 5.67 9.55 -14.57
C ILE A 32 5.06 9.27 -15.94
N VAL A 33 5.70 8.41 -16.73
CA VAL A 33 5.24 7.99 -18.06
C VAL A 33 5.11 6.48 -18.12
N ASP A 34 4.22 5.99 -18.98
CA ASP A 34 4.08 4.56 -19.23
C ASP A 34 5.25 4.04 -20.07
N ALA A 35 5.22 2.73 -20.32
CA ALA A 35 6.13 2.01 -21.21
C ALA A 35 6.38 2.70 -22.57
N THR A 36 5.38 3.43 -23.09
CA THR A 36 5.42 4.10 -24.40
C THR A 36 5.86 5.57 -24.34
N GLY A 37 6.15 6.09 -23.13
CA GLY A 37 6.47 7.49 -22.90
C GLY A 37 5.23 8.39 -22.77
N LYS A 38 4.03 7.83 -22.65
CA LYS A 38 2.82 8.64 -22.45
C LYS A 38 2.68 9.02 -20.97
N PRO A 39 2.37 10.29 -20.65
CA PRO A 39 2.17 10.73 -19.28
C PRO A 39 1.10 9.91 -18.53
N LEU A 40 1.46 9.47 -17.33
CA LEU A 40 0.61 8.73 -16.40
C LEU A 40 0.28 9.60 -15.19
N LEU A 41 -0.94 10.11 -15.15
CA LEU A 41 -1.51 10.67 -13.92
C LEU A 41 -2.07 9.51 -13.08
N LEU A 42 -1.35 9.12 -12.04
CA LEU A 42 -1.76 8.03 -11.15
C LEU A 42 -2.98 8.45 -10.32
N ARG A 43 -4.06 7.68 -10.42
CA ARG A 43 -5.28 7.79 -9.61
C ARG A 43 -5.48 6.45 -8.92
N ALA A 44 -5.07 6.40 -7.66
CA ALA A 44 -5.02 5.18 -6.88
C ALA A 44 -5.84 5.26 -5.60
N THR A 45 -6.11 4.09 -5.04
CA THR A 45 -6.49 3.95 -3.63
C THR A 45 -5.55 2.97 -2.95
N SER A 46 -5.42 3.11 -1.63
CA SER A 46 -4.54 2.25 -0.83
C SER A 46 -5.31 1.06 -0.26
N LEU A 47 -4.77 -0.15 -0.39
CA LEU A 47 -5.29 -1.37 0.27
C LEU A 47 -4.94 -1.41 1.76
N GLY A 48 -5.17 -0.28 2.44
CA GLY A 48 -5.00 -0.13 3.87
C GLY A 48 -5.81 -1.15 4.64
N ASN A 49 -5.31 -1.50 5.82
CA ASN A 49 -5.94 -2.44 6.73
C ASN A 49 -6.01 -3.90 6.26
N TRP A 50 -5.37 -4.23 5.13
CA TRP A 50 -5.24 -5.60 4.63
C TRP A 50 -4.02 -6.33 5.23
N LEU A 51 -2.81 -6.04 4.74
CA LEU A 51 -1.56 -6.64 5.24
C LEU A 51 -1.01 -5.89 6.46
N VAL A 52 -1.47 -4.65 6.65
CA VAL A 52 -1.09 -3.76 7.75
C VAL A 52 -2.39 -3.25 8.39
N PRO A 53 -2.98 -3.98 9.35
CA PRO A 53 -4.19 -3.56 10.04
C PRO A 53 -3.93 -2.38 10.98
N GLU A 54 -4.87 -1.45 11.04
CA GLU A 54 -4.79 -0.25 11.88
C GLU A 54 -6.02 -0.10 12.78
N GLY A 55 -5.78 0.23 14.05
CA GLY A 55 -6.78 0.13 15.11
C GLY A 55 -8.03 0.96 14.85
N TYR A 56 -7.87 2.20 14.38
CA TYR A 56 -9.01 3.07 14.12
C TYR A 56 -9.94 2.55 13.01
N MET A 57 -9.41 1.76 12.07
CA MET A 57 -10.20 1.13 11.00
C MET A 57 -11.06 -0.04 11.50
N TRP A 58 -10.76 -0.54 12.70
CA TRP A 58 -11.52 -1.56 13.43
C TRP A 58 -12.39 -0.95 14.55
N LEU A 59 -12.47 0.38 14.63
CA LEU A 59 -13.14 1.15 15.69
C LEU A 59 -12.46 1.05 17.07
N PHE A 60 -11.19 0.67 17.13
CA PHE A 60 -10.42 0.58 18.37
C PHE A 60 -9.85 1.92 18.85
N GLN A 61 -10.61 3.02 18.75
CA GLN A 61 -10.19 4.29 19.34
C GLN A 61 -9.98 4.12 20.85
N GLY A 62 -8.78 4.45 21.34
CA GLY A 62 -8.36 4.25 22.73
C GLY A 62 -7.95 2.82 23.09
N GLY A 63 -7.83 1.91 22.11
CA GLY A 63 -7.35 0.54 22.27
C GLY A 63 -6.11 0.26 21.41
N PRO A 64 -5.88 -0.99 20.96
CA PRO A 64 -4.83 -1.36 20.03
C PRO A 64 -4.80 -0.48 18.78
N GLN A 65 -3.62 0.00 18.40
CA GLN A 65 -3.40 0.86 17.25
C GLN A 65 -2.60 0.16 16.15
N SER A 66 -1.51 -0.52 16.50
CA SER A 66 -0.58 -1.14 15.54
C SER A 66 -0.93 -2.58 15.17
N PRO A 67 -0.39 -3.12 14.06
CA PRO A 67 -0.61 -4.50 13.67
C PRO A 67 -0.33 -5.53 14.78
N SER A 68 0.76 -5.38 15.52
CA SER A 68 1.15 -6.26 16.63
C SER A 68 0.19 -6.17 17.80
N GLU A 69 -0.26 -4.97 18.17
CA GLU A 69 -1.23 -4.79 19.25
C GLU A 69 -2.57 -5.46 18.89
N ILE A 70 -3.03 -5.28 17.64
CA ILE A 70 -4.25 -5.90 17.12
C ILE A 70 -4.08 -7.43 17.07
N ARG A 71 -2.98 -7.96 16.53
CA ARG A 71 -2.69 -9.40 16.53
C ARG A 71 -2.71 -9.98 17.95
N ALA A 72 -2.16 -9.25 18.92
CA ALA A 72 -2.16 -9.70 20.30
C ALA A 72 -3.56 -9.65 20.94
N LEU A 73 -4.43 -8.68 20.56
CA LEU A 73 -5.82 -8.68 21.00
C LEU A 73 -6.59 -9.88 20.40
N VAL A 74 -6.39 -10.16 19.11
CA VAL A 74 -7.00 -11.33 18.45
C VAL A 74 -6.53 -12.63 19.10
N LEU A 75 -5.24 -12.75 19.42
CA LEU A 75 -4.68 -13.89 20.15
C LEU A 75 -5.34 -14.05 21.53
N GLU A 76 -5.50 -12.96 22.27
CA GLU A 76 -6.17 -12.97 23.58
C GLU A 76 -7.63 -13.42 23.49
N LEU A 77 -8.33 -13.03 22.42
CA LEU A 77 -9.76 -13.29 22.25
C LEU A 77 -10.04 -14.69 21.65
N LEU A 78 -9.26 -15.14 20.68
CA LEU A 78 -9.51 -16.40 19.95
C LEU A 78 -8.58 -17.55 20.37
N GLY A 79 -7.54 -17.29 21.15
CA GLY A 79 -6.50 -18.27 21.45
C GLY A 79 -5.55 -18.50 20.25
N PRO A 80 -4.50 -19.32 20.44
CA PRO A 80 -3.45 -19.53 19.44
C PRO A 80 -3.96 -20.07 18.10
N GLU A 81 -4.74 -21.15 18.14
CA GLU A 81 -5.26 -21.82 16.93
C GLU A 81 -6.28 -20.94 16.20
N GLY A 82 -7.20 -20.32 16.96
CA GLY A 82 -8.22 -19.43 16.42
C GLY A 82 -7.62 -18.18 15.79
N SER A 83 -6.59 -17.60 16.40
CA SER A 83 -5.89 -16.42 15.88
C SER A 83 -5.15 -16.72 14.57
N ALA A 84 -4.42 -17.85 14.50
CA ALA A 84 -3.71 -18.25 13.29
C ALA A 84 -4.67 -18.43 12.10
N VAL A 85 -5.77 -19.18 12.32
CA VAL A 85 -6.82 -19.39 11.29
C VAL A 85 -7.49 -18.07 10.90
N PHE A 86 -7.78 -17.20 11.87
CA PHE A 86 -8.40 -15.91 11.60
C PHE A 86 -7.54 -15.06 10.68
N TRP A 87 -6.24 -14.90 10.98
CA TRP A 87 -5.36 -14.01 10.22
C TRP A 87 -5.14 -14.48 8.79
N GLN A 88 -5.00 -15.79 8.57
CA GLN A 88 -4.95 -16.36 7.22
C GLN A 88 -6.23 -16.01 6.44
N LYS A 89 -7.40 -16.36 6.99
CA LYS A 89 -8.70 -16.10 6.33
C LYS A 89 -8.97 -14.61 6.13
N TYR A 90 -8.55 -13.77 7.06
CA TYR A 90 -8.70 -12.33 6.94
C TYR A 90 -7.96 -11.82 5.70
N ARG A 91 -6.68 -12.20 5.53
CA ARG A 91 -5.90 -11.81 4.36
C ARG A 91 -6.46 -12.39 3.06
N GLU A 92 -7.03 -13.59 3.07
CA GLU A 92 -7.68 -14.21 1.91
C GLU A 92 -9.01 -13.53 1.53
N ASN A 93 -9.77 -13.02 2.50
CA ASN A 93 -11.12 -12.48 2.28
C ASN A 93 -11.17 -10.95 2.13
N TYR A 94 -10.18 -10.22 2.67
CA TYR A 94 -10.20 -8.76 2.70
C TYR A 94 -9.94 -8.13 1.32
N VAL A 95 -9.04 -8.72 0.54
CA VAL A 95 -8.80 -8.35 -0.86
C VAL A 95 -8.90 -9.60 -1.72
N THR A 96 -9.82 -9.55 -2.66
CA THR A 96 -10.16 -10.61 -3.61
C THR A 96 -10.10 -10.08 -5.03
N ARG A 97 -10.21 -10.96 -6.02
CA ARG A 97 -10.29 -10.58 -7.44
C ARG A 97 -11.45 -9.60 -7.68
N GLU A 98 -12.57 -9.78 -6.99
CA GLU A 98 -13.76 -8.95 -7.12
C GLU A 98 -13.52 -7.51 -6.65
N ASP A 99 -12.71 -7.32 -5.60
CA ASP A 99 -12.29 -5.98 -5.14
C ASP A 99 -11.49 -5.27 -6.24
N ILE A 100 -10.51 -5.96 -6.83
CA ILE A 100 -9.63 -5.38 -7.87
C ILE A 100 -10.38 -5.07 -9.16
N ALA A 101 -11.25 -5.99 -9.61
CA ALA A 101 -12.12 -5.75 -10.76
C ALA A 101 -13.10 -4.59 -10.51
N PHE A 102 -13.58 -4.43 -9.28
CA PHE A 102 -14.39 -3.28 -8.91
C PHE A 102 -13.60 -1.97 -9.01
N LEU A 103 -12.36 -1.92 -8.50
CA LEU A 103 -11.50 -0.74 -8.60
C LEU A 103 -11.18 -0.36 -10.06
N GLY A 104 -10.85 -1.34 -10.90
CA GLY A 104 -10.62 -1.11 -12.34
C GLY A 104 -11.85 -0.52 -13.03
N ARG A 105 -13.04 -1.12 -12.81
CA ARG A 105 -14.29 -0.59 -13.39
C ARG A 105 -14.65 0.80 -12.87
N ALA A 106 -14.35 1.11 -11.60
CA ALA A 106 -14.57 2.42 -11.00
C ALA A 106 -13.74 3.54 -11.67
N GLY A 107 -12.61 3.19 -12.27
CA GLY A 107 -11.77 4.10 -13.03
C GLY A 107 -10.42 4.43 -12.38
N PHE A 108 -10.04 3.70 -11.31
CA PHE A 108 -8.67 3.73 -10.82
C PHE A 108 -7.74 3.17 -11.91
N ASN A 109 -6.49 3.64 -11.95
CA ASN A 109 -5.45 3.11 -12.85
C ASN A 109 -4.23 2.57 -12.09
N ALA A 110 -4.24 2.68 -10.77
CA ALA A 110 -3.20 2.17 -9.89
C ALA A 110 -3.77 1.79 -8.52
N ILE A 111 -3.01 0.99 -7.78
CA ILE A 111 -3.28 0.60 -6.39
C ILE A 111 -1.98 0.75 -5.60
N ARG A 112 -2.07 1.33 -4.40
CA ARG A 112 -0.97 1.33 -3.42
C ARG A 112 -1.20 0.23 -2.39
N VAL A 113 -0.19 -0.57 -2.09
CA VAL A 113 -0.31 -1.75 -1.25
C VAL A 113 0.63 -1.64 -0.05
N PRO A 114 0.10 -1.28 1.13
CA PRO A 114 0.86 -1.30 2.37
C PRO A 114 1.36 -2.70 2.71
N LEU A 115 2.66 -2.84 2.93
CA LEU A 115 3.35 -4.09 3.23
C LEU A 115 3.88 -4.06 4.67
N HIS A 116 3.67 -5.17 5.37
CA HIS A 116 4.32 -5.44 6.64
C HIS A 116 5.55 -6.33 6.41
N TYR A 117 6.74 -5.89 6.84
CA TYR A 117 8.00 -6.60 6.56
C TYR A 117 7.97 -8.09 6.93
N SER A 118 7.34 -8.42 8.07
CA SER A 118 7.31 -9.79 8.60
C SER A 118 6.58 -10.81 7.71
N LEU A 119 5.82 -10.35 6.71
CA LEU A 119 5.18 -11.22 5.71
C LEU A 119 6.13 -11.62 4.57
N PHE A 120 7.38 -11.13 4.57
CA PHE A 120 8.36 -11.28 3.48
C PHE A 120 9.74 -11.75 3.98
N GLU A 121 9.79 -12.43 5.13
CA GLU A 121 11.03 -12.89 5.79
C GLU A 121 11.77 -14.01 5.02
N SER A 122 11.04 -14.77 4.20
CA SER A 122 11.56 -15.87 3.40
C SER A 122 10.97 -15.85 1.99
N ASP A 123 11.64 -16.48 1.03
CA ASP A 123 11.23 -16.46 -0.38
C ASP A 123 9.89 -17.18 -0.63
N ASP A 124 9.47 -18.06 0.29
CA ASP A 124 8.21 -18.79 0.29
C ASP A 124 7.14 -18.20 1.22
N ALA A 125 7.40 -17.04 1.84
CA ALA A 125 6.51 -16.41 2.79
C ALA A 125 5.14 -16.09 2.17
N GLU A 126 4.08 -16.18 2.98
CA GLU A 126 2.69 -15.97 2.57
C GLU A 126 2.46 -14.62 1.88
N GLY A 127 3.20 -13.57 2.28
CA GLY A 127 3.11 -12.24 1.67
C GLY A 127 3.35 -12.27 0.15
N PHE A 128 4.30 -13.09 -0.32
CA PHE A 128 4.56 -13.23 -1.75
C PHE A 128 3.38 -13.86 -2.49
N GLN A 129 2.74 -14.89 -1.91
CA GLN A 129 1.57 -15.53 -2.52
C GLN A 129 0.38 -14.56 -2.61
N LEU A 130 0.20 -13.71 -1.60
CA LEU A 130 -0.85 -12.68 -1.60
C LEU A 130 -0.61 -11.60 -2.66
N LEU A 131 0.63 -11.11 -2.76
CA LEU A 131 1.02 -10.13 -3.76
C LEU A 131 0.99 -10.68 -5.18
N ASP A 132 1.45 -11.92 -5.41
CA ASP A 132 1.40 -12.57 -6.72
C ASP A 132 -0.05 -12.62 -7.25
N ARG A 133 -1.01 -13.00 -6.39
CA ARG A 133 -2.44 -13.01 -6.76
C ARG A 133 -2.95 -11.61 -7.07
N LEU A 134 -2.61 -10.62 -6.22
CA LEU A 134 -2.99 -9.23 -6.44
C LEU A 134 -2.48 -8.73 -7.79
N ILE A 135 -1.19 -8.93 -8.09
CA ILE A 135 -0.55 -8.47 -9.33
C ILE A 135 -1.22 -9.11 -10.55
N VAL A 136 -1.54 -10.41 -10.49
CA VAL A 136 -2.29 -11.09 -11.56
C VAL A 136 -3.67 -10.44 -11.79
N TRP A 137 -4.40 -10.13 -10.72
CA TRP A 137 -5.70 -9.46 -10.84
C TRP A 137 -5.56 -8.03 -11.35
N SER A 138 -4.60 -7.27 -10.84
CA SER A 138 -4.33 -5.89 -11.24
C SER A 138 -3.97 -5.81 -12.71
N ARG A 139 -3.10 -6.70 -13.21
CA ARG A 139 -2.75 -6.78 -14.64
C ARG A 139 -3.98 -7.03 -15.52
N ALA A 140 -4.87 -7.93 -15.10
CA ALA A 140 -6.09 -8.23 -15.85
C ALA A 140 -7.04 -7.03 -15.96
N GLU A 141 -6.97 -6.10 -15.01
CA GLU A 141 -7.79 -4.88 -14.96
C GLU A 141 -7.03 -3.63 -15.44
N GLY A 142 -5.78 -3.77 -15.90
CA GLY A 142 -4.93 -2.65 -16.35
C GLY A 142 -4.50 -1.71 -15.22
N LEU A 143 -4.42 -2.21 -13.99
CA LEU A 143 -4.01 -1.46 -12.81
C LEU A 143 -2.52 -1.65 -12.53
N TYR A 144 -1.82 -0.54 -12.32
CA TYR A 144 -0.48 -0.54 -11.75
C TYR A 144 -0.50 -0.84 -10.25
N VAL A 145 0.58 -1.42 -9.72
CA VAL A 145 0.73 -1.72 -8.29
C VAL A 145 1.97 -1.02 -7.73
N VAL A 146 1.79 -0.17 -6.72
CA VAL A 146 2.88 0.42 -5.92
C VAL A 146 3.03 -0.40 -4.65
N LEU A 147 4.20 -1.00 -4.46
CA LEU A 147 4.54 -1.76 -3.27
C LEU A 147 5.10 -0.82 -2.22
N ASP A 148 4.38 -0.62 -1.12
CA ASP A 148 4.70 0.33 -0.08
C ASP A 148 5.15 -0.37 1.20
N LEU A 149 6.41 -0.24 1.59
CA LEU A 149 6.85 -0.81 2.86
C LEU A 149 6.39 0.06 4.02
N HIS A 150 5.23 -0.33 4.55
CA HIS A 150 4.44 0.47 5.47
C HIS A 150 4.76 0.23 6.93
N ALA A 151 5.22 -0.98 7.26
CA ALA A 151 5.82 -1.29 8.54
C ALA A 151 7.17 -1.92 8.25
N ALA A 152 8.25 -1.15 8.44
CA ALA A 152 9.62 -1.59 8.22
C ALA A 152 10.21 -2.24 9.49
N PRO A 153 11.25 -3.09 9.37
CA PRO A 153 12.02 -3.56 10.52
C PRO A 153 12.49 -2.38 11.38
N GLY A 154 12.40 -2.52 12.70
CA GLY A 154 12.76 -1.48 13.68
C GLY A 154 11.81 -0.28 13.75
N GLY A 155 10.85 -0.14 12.82
CA GLY A 155 9.94 0.99 12.72
C GLY A 155 10.57 2.25 12.15
N GLN A 156 9.90 2.87 11.18
CA GLN A 156 10.33 4.09 10.51
C GLN A 156 9.70 5.36 11.09
N THR A 157 8.66 5.22 11.90
CA THR A 157 7.90 6.31 12.52
C THR A 157 7.97 6.20 14.04
N GLY A 158 7.86 5.01 14.61
CA GLY A 158 7.85 4.82 16.06
C GLY A 158 6.47 4.92 16.71
N THR A 159 5.39 4.67 15.96
CA THR A 159 4.00 4.96 16.37
C THR A 159 2.98 3.95 15.83
N ASN A 160 1.69 4.27 15.89
CA ASN A 160 0.53 3.44 15.51
C ASN A 160 0.59 2.69 14.17
N ILE A 161 1.32 3.17 13.16
CA ILE A 161 1.31 2.59 11.81
C ILE A 161 2.43 1.55 11.59
N ASP A 162 3.41 1.49 12.49
CA ASP A 162 4.52 0.56 12.42
C ASP A 162 4.61 -0.30 13.68
N ASP A 163 5.07 -1.54 13.53
CA ASP A 163 5.29 -2.45 14.67
C ASP A 163 6.59 -2.10 15.43
N SER A 164 6.81 -0.80 15.63
CA SER A 164 7.94 -0.27 16.39
C SER A 164 7.77 -0.51 17.89
N ALA A 165 8.88 -0.43 18.62
CA ALA A 165 8.88 -0.44 20.07
C ALA A 165 8.58 0.96 20.68
N GLY A 166 7.82 1.81 19.97
CA GLY A 166 7.57 3.21 20.34
C GLY A 166 8.74 4.16 20.05
N TYR A 167 9.72 3.71 19.26
CA TYR A 167 10.85 4.52 18.78
C TYR A 167 11.29 3.99 17.41
N PRO A 168 11.63 4.86 16.43
CA PRO A 168 12.02 4.44 15.09
C PRO A 168 13.49 3.97 15.05
N TRP A 169 13.74 2.76 15.54
CA TRP A 169 15.08 2.18 15.67
C TRP A 169 15.76 1.93 14.32
N LEU A 170 14.99 1.91 13.23
CA LEU A 170 15.51 1.74 11.87
C LEU A 170 16.67 2.69 11.54
N TYR A 171 16.63 3.92 12.01
CA TYR A 171 17.66 4.92 11.69
C TYR A 171 18.97 4.75 12.46
N GLN A 172 18.97 4.00 13.56
CA GLN A 172 20.11 3.90 14.47
C GLN A 172 20.64 2.48 14.64
N SER A 173 19.85 1.46 14.29
CA SER A 173 20.24 0.06 14.38
C SER A 173 20.76 -0.45 13.04
N PRO A 174 22.07 -0.78 12.91
CA PRO A 174 22.60 -1.40 11.70
C PRO A 174 21.89 -2.73 11.36
N GLN A 175 21.51 -3.50 12.38
CA GLN A 175 20.79 -4.76 12.23
C GLN A 175 19.42 -4.55 11.56
N GLU A 176 18.65 -3.55 11.99
CA GLU A 176 17.33 -3.26 11.39
C GLU A 176 17.47 -2.75 9.95
N GLN A 177 18.54 -1.99 9.65
CA GLN A 177 18.83 -1.56 8.28
C GLN A 177 19.23 -2.73 7.37
N GLU A 178 20.04 -3.67 7.88
CA GLU A 178 20.39 -4.89 7.15
C GLU A 178 19.16 -5.77 6.91
N HIS A 179 18.27 -5.86 7.90
CA HIS A 179 16.99 -6.55 7.76
C HIS A 179 16.12 -5.90 6.69
N LEU A 180 15.96 -4.57 6.73
CA LEU A 180 15.24 -3.80 5.71
C LEU A 180 15.81 -4.05 4.29
N ILE A 181 17.14 -4.01 4.15
CA ILE A 181 17.81 -4.32 2.87
C ILE A 181 17.50 -5.74 2.42
N ALA A 182 17.51 -6.72 3.32
CA ALA A 182 17.19 -8.11 2.98
C ALA A 182 15.74 -8.26 2.49
N ILE A 183 14.78 -7.55 3.10
CA ILE A 183 13.38 -7.53 2.65
C ILE A 183 13.28 -6.91 1.24
N TRP A 184 13.89 -5.75 1.02
CA TRP A 184 13.88 -5.10 -0.30
C TRP A 184 14.58 -5.91 -1.39
N ARG A 185 15.69 -6.59 -1.08
CA ARG A 185 16.35 -7.50 -2.03
C ARG A 185 15.43 -8.66 -2.44
N ARG A 186 14.64 -9.22 -1.53
CA ARG A 186 13.67 -10.29 -1.87
C ARG A 186 12.54 -9.77 -2.74
N LEU A 187 11.94 -8.63 -2.37
CA LEU A 187 10.88 -7.99 -3.16
C LEU A 187 11.38 -7.66 -4.58
N ALA A 188 12.54 -7.01 -4.70
CA ALA A 188 13.14 -6.68 -5.99
C ALA A 188 13.47 -7.94 -6.80
N THR A 189 14.04 -8.98 -6.17
CA THR A 189 14.35 -10.25 -6.86
C THR A 189 13.10 -10.89 -7.44
N ARG A 190 11.99 -10.88 -6.68
CA ARG A 190 10.73 -11.50 -7.09
C ARG A 190 10.05 -10.74 -8.23
N TYR A 191 10.10 -9.41 -8.22
CA TYR A 191 9.26 -8.54 -9.07
C TYR A 191 10.02 -7.72 -10.13
N ARG A 192 11.35 -7.80 -10.23
CA ARG A 192 12.14 -7.03 -11.22
C ARG A 192 11.68 -7.13 -12.69
N ASP A 193 11.01 -8.22 -13.04
CA ASP A 193 10.54 -8.53 -14.40
C ASP A 193 9.01 -8.35 -14.55
N GLU A 194 8.35 -7.72 -13.56
CA GLU A 194 6.89 -7.60 -13.47
C GLU A 194 6.40 -6.17 -13.78
N PRO A 195 6.02 -5.83 -15.03
CA PRO A 195 5.66 -4.46 -15.40
C PRO A 195 4.33 -3.96 -14.83
N ALA A 196 3.49 -4.83 -14.25
CA ALA A 196 2.32 -4.38 -13.51
C ALA A 196 2.70 -3.78 -12.14
N VAL A 197 3.88 -4.12 -11.61
CA VAL A 197 4.47 -3.36 -10.50
C VAL A 197 5.01 -2.06 -11.09
N LEU A 198 4.52 -0.93 -10.58
CA LEU A 198 4.98 0.39 -11.01
C LEU A 198 6.29 0.77 -10.31
N GLY A 199 6.41 0.39 -9.06
CA GLY A 199 7.58 0.72 -8.26
C GLY A 199 7.45 0.41 -6.78
N TYR A 200 8.47 0.85 -6.06
CA TYR A 200 8.75 0.54 -4.67
C TYR A 200 8.73 1.82 -3.84
N ASP A 201 7.70 1.99 -2.99
CA ASP A 201 7.64 3.04 -1.97
C ASP A 201 8.41 2.57 -0.74
N LEU A 202 9.62 3.12 -0.61
CA LEU A 202 10.68 2.51 0.17
C LEU A 202 10.39 2.47 1.66
N LEU A 203 9.71 3.51 2.17
CA LEU A 203 9.27 3.64 3.55
C LEU A 203 8.02 4.54 3.60
N ASN A 204 6.96 4.05 4.23
CA ASN A 204 5.79 4.86 4.56
C ASN A 204 6.07 5.82 5.72
N GLU A 205 5.65 7.08 5.57
CA GLU A 205 5.66 8.09 6.64
C GLU A 205 6.90 8.12 7.57
N PRO A 206 8.12 8.24 7.00
CA PRO A 206 9.35 8.35 7.78
C PRO A 206 9.31 9.47 8.82
N ILE A 207 9.79 9.17 10.03
CA ILE A 207 10.09 10.10 11.13
C ILE A 207 8.92 11.03 11.48
N PRO A 208 8.30 10.95 12.66
CA PRO A 208 7.16 11.78 12.98
C PRO A 208 7.57 13.23 13.28
N HIS A 209 6.58 14.10 13.48
CA HIS A 209 6.77 15.52 13.81
C HIS A 209 7.25 15.80 15.25
N PHE A 210 7.59 14.76 16.02
CA PHE A 210 8.03 14.92 17.40
C PHE A 210 9.41 15.59 17.46
N PRO A 211 9.58 16.73 18.16
CA PRO A 211 10.84 17.47 18.18
C PRO A 211 12.07 16.67 18.62
N LYS A 212 11.88 15.64 19.47
CA LYS A 212 12.96 14.75 19.92
C LYS A 212 13.52 13.85 18.81
N LEU A 213 12.79 13.66 17.72
CA LEU A 213 13.17 12.81 16.59
C LEU A 213 13.70 13.61 15.40
N THR A 214 13.69 14.96 15.46
CA THR A 214 14.20 15.82 14.39
C THR A 214 15.65 15.51 13.99
N SER A 215 16.48 15.06 14.93
CA SER A 215 17.87 14.67 14.64
C SER A 215 17.98 13.48 13.68
N LEU A 216 16.93 12.66 13.56
CA LEU A 216 16.89 11.54 12.62
C LEU A 216 16.70 11.98 11.17
N ASN A 217 16.25 13.22 10.91
CA ASN A 217 16.01 13.71 9.55
C ASN A 217 17.24 13.60 8.65
N SER A 218 18.43 13.82 9.19
CA SER A 218 19.70 13.70 8.45
C SER A 218 20.06 12.25 8.08
N SER A 219 19.37 11.26 8.66
CA SER A 219 19.61 9.83 8.40
C SER A 219 18.73 9.28 7.28
N LEU A 220 17.66 9.98 6.89
CA LEU A 220 16.67 9.46 5.95
C LEU A 220 17.22 9.32 4.52
N GLU A 221 17.75 10.39 3.92
CA GLU A 221 18.29 10.34 2.56
C GLU A 221 19.50 9.37 2.44
N PRO A 222 20.45 9.31 3.39
CA PRO A 222 21.49 8.29 3.38
C PRO A 222 20.96 6.86 3.38
N LEU A 223 19.90 6.57 4.15
CA LEU A 223 19.26 5.25 4.15
C LEU A 223 18.63 4.95 2.78
N TYR A 224 17.90 5.89 2.18
CA TYR A 224 17.34 5.69 0.84
C TYR A 224 18.40 5.49 -0.24
N ARG A 225 19.51 6.23 -0.18
CA ARG A 225 20.66 6.02 -1.09
C ARG A 225 21.21 4.61 -0.98
N LYS A 226 21.34 4.09 0.23
CA LYS A 226 21.76 2.70 0.49
C LYS A 226 20.77 1.72 -0.12
N LEU A 227 19.47 1.89 0.15
CA LEU A 227 18.41 1.00 -0.39
C LEU A 227 18.35 1.03 -1.92
N SER A 228 18.42 2.21 -2.54
CA SER A 228 18.48 2.34 -4.01
C SER A 228 19.69 1.58 -4.57
N GLY A 229 20.89 1.77 -4.02
CA GLY A 229 22.08 1.04 -4.46
C GLY A 229 21.96 -0.49 -4.35
N GLU A 230 21.27 -0.99 -3.32
CA GLU A 230 21.01 -2.42 -3.13
C GLU A 230 19.93 -2.96 -4.08
N ILE A 231 18.84 -2.23 -4.29
CA ILE A 231 17.78 -2.60 -5.21
C ILE A 231 18.30 -2.58 -6.65
N ARG A 232 19.07 -1.55 -7.05
CA ARG A 232 19.60 -1.39 -8.40
C ARG A 232 20.62 -2.46 -8.82
N GLN A 233 21.20 -3.19 -7.87
CA GLN A 233 21.99 -4.40 -8.20
C GLN A 233 21.12 -5.54 -8.73
N ILE A 234 19.81 -5.51 -8.49
CA ILE A 234 18.85 -6.58 -8.81
C ILE A 234 17.83 -6.11 -9.87
N ASP A 235 17.39 -4.86 -9.77
CA ASP A 235 16.29 -4.28 -10.54
C ASP A 235 16.62 -2.85 -10.97
N ALA A 236 16.89 -2.68 -12.27
CA ALA A 236 17.22 -1.40 -12.87
C ALA A 236 15.99 -0.63 -13.41
N HIS A 237 14.79 -1.20 -13.38
CA HIS A 237 13.66 -0.70 -14.17
C HIS A 237 12.60 0.00 -13.32
N HIS A 238 12.27 -0.53 -12.14
CA HIS A 238 11.15 -0.02 -11.36
C HIS A 238 11.43 1.35 -10.72
N ILE A 239 10.39 2.18 -10.61
CA ILE A 239 10.47 3.49 -9.97
C ILE A 239 10.69 3.31 -8.46
N LEU A 240 11.58 4.10 -7.85
CA LEU A 240 11.66 4.20 -6.39
C LEU A 240 10.87 5.41 -5.91
N PHE A 241 9.88 5.18 -5.07
CA PHE A 241 9.12 6.22 -4.41
C PHE A 241 9.75 6.54 -3.04
N LEU A 242 10.01 7.82 -2.79
CA LEU A 242 10.78 8.31 -1.65
C LEU A 242 9.92 9.25 -0.80
N GLY A 243 9.41 8.74 0.33
CA GLY A 243 8.61 9.50 1.27
C GLY A 243 9.40 10.53 2.07
N GLY A 244 8.88 11.75 2.17
CA GLY A 244 9.45 12.82 3.01
C GLY A 244 9.45 12.48 4.51
N ALA A 245 10.28 13.16 5.29
CA ALA A 245 10.21 13.05 6.75
C ALA A 245 8.93 13.72 7.30
N GLN A 246 8.71 13.67 8.60
CA GLN A 246 7.53 14.26 9.26
C GLN A 246 6.24 13.72 8.64
N TRP A 247 6.11 12.39 8.62
CA TRP A 247 4.94 11.71 8.06
C TRP A 247 4.73 12.03 6.57
N GLY A 248 5.81 12.01 5.77
CA GLY A 248 5.74 12.41 4.36
C GLY A 248 5.66 13.92 4.12
N GLY A 249 5.57 14.75 5.17
CA GLY A 249 5.31 16.17 5.04
C GLY A 249 6.52 17.05 4.72
N ASN A 250 7.75 16.61 4.97
CA ASN A 250 8.95 17.45 4.92
C ASN A 250 9.95 17.00 3.85
N PHE A 251 10.05 17.76 2.76
CA PHE A 251 11.00 17.52 1.66
C PHE A 251 12.35 18.23 1.86
N SER A 252 12.52 19.07 2.90
CA SER A 252 13.81 19.73 3.16
C SER A 252 14.93 18.76 3.55
N VAL A 253 14.58 17.51 3.87
CA VAL A 253 15.52 16.42 4.14
C VAL A 253 16.21 15.91 2.88
N PHE A 254 15.72 16.26 1.70
CA PHE A 254 16.25 15.80 0.42
C PHE A 254 17.17 16.84 -0.24
N GLY A 255 18.31 16.36 -0.73
CA GLY A 255 19.17 17.06 -1.68
C GLY A 255 18.80 16.77 -3.14
N LYS A 256 19.82 16.83 -4.01
CA LYS A 256 19.68 16.45 -5.42
C LYS A 256 19.34 14.95 -5.54
N PRO A 257 18.47 14.56 -6.50
CA PRO A 257 18.16 13.16 -6.77
C PRO A 257 19.42 12.32 -6.96
N PHE A 258 19.38 11.09 -6.44
CA PHE A 258 20.52 10.17 -6.42
C PHE A 258 20.34 8.93 -7.28
N ASP A 259 19.16 8.79 -7.87
CA ASP A 259 18.78 7.72 -8.77
C ASP A 259 17.97 8.37 -9.91
N ALA A 260 18.11 7.81 -11.11
CA ALA A 260 17.54 8.39 -12.33
C ALA A 260 16.05 8.11 -12.48
N ASN A 261 15.49 7.16 -11.72
CA ASN A 261 14.10 6.73 -11.84
C ASN A 261 13.41 6.78 -10.47
N VAL A 262 13.14 8.00 -9.99
CA VAL A 262 12.59 8.26 -8.65
C VAL A 262 11.41 9.22 -8.65
N VAL A 263 10.46 8.96 -7.76
CA VAL A 263 9.33 9.84 -7.44
C VAL A 263 9.41 10.23 -5.98
N TYR A 264 9.19 11.50 -5.66
CA TYR A 264 9.13 11.95 -4.27
C TYR A 264 7.69 11.98 -3.78
N THR A 265 7.42 11.34 -2.65
CA THR A 265 6.05 11.16 -2.14
C THR A 265 5.81 11.97 -0.87
N PHE A 266 4.64 12.60 -0.80
CA PHE A 266 4.20 13.36 0.36
C PHE A 266 2.77 13.01 0.73
N HIS A 267 2.42 13.20 2.00
CA HIS A 267 1.07 12.93 2.53
C HIS A 267 0.44 14.21 3.08
N LYS A 268 -0.88 14.33 2.95
CA LYS A 268 -1.65 15.46 3.49
C LYS A 268 -3.00 15.02 4.02
N TYR A 269 -3.27 15.32 5.28
CA TYR A 269 -4.56 15.12 5.92
C TYR A 269 -5.00 16.40 6.63
N TRP A 270 -6.32 16.61 6.71
CA TRP A 270 -6.97 17.69 7.49
C TRP A 270 -6.36 19.08 7.30
N THR A 271 -6.07 19.43 6.05
CA THR A 271 -5.45 20.69 5.66
C THR A 271 -6.36 21.48 4.70
N ALA A 272 -5.94 22.65 4.24
CA ALA A 272 -6.67 23.35 3.18
C ALA A 272 -6.62 22.52 1.87
N PRO A 273 -7.74 22.27 1.20
CA PRO A 273 -7.78 21.43 -0.01
C PRO A 273 -7.39 22.21 -1.29
N ASP A 274 -6.36 23.06 -1.20
CA ASP A 274 -5.95 23.96 -2.28
C ASP A 274 -4.43 23.97 -2.53
N GLU A 275 -3.98 24.79 -3.47
CA GLU A 275 -2.59 24.84 -3.92
C GLU A 275 -1.61 25.36 -2.84
N SER A 276 -2.09 26.09 -1.83
CA SER A 276 -1.23 26.67 -0.79
C SER A 276 -0.45 25.62 -0.01
N VAL A 277 -1.05 24.45 0.21
CA VAL A 277 -0.43 23.33 0.94
C VAL A 277 0.48 22.48 0.05
N LEU A 278 0.42 22.69 -1.28
CA LEU A 278 1.18 21.96 -2.29
C LEU A 278 2.45 22.68 -2.71
N ARG A 279 2.52 24.01 -2.51
CA ARG A 279 3.57 24.87 -3.08
C ARG A 279 4.99 24.38 -2.79
N GLN A 280 5.28 23.96 -1.56
CA GLN A 280 6.62 23.46 -1.19
C GLN A 280 7.07 22.24 -2.01
N TYR A 281 6.13 21.35 -2.39
CA TYR A 281 6.45 20.15 -3.17
C TYR A 281 6.56 20.48 -4.66
N ILE A 282 5.74 21.41 -5.14
CA ILE A 282 5.84 21.94 -6.51
C ILE A 282 7.19 22.65 -6.70
N ASP A 283 7.60 23.48 -5.76
CA ASP A 283 8.92 24.13 -5.76
C ASP A 283 10.06 23.10 -5.78
N PHE A 284 9.90 21.99 -5.06
CA PHE A 284 10.88 20.90 -5.06
C PHE A 284 10.96 20.21 -6.43
N ARG A 285 9.80 19.84 -7.01
CA ARG A 285 9.70 19.28 -8.37
C ARG A 285 10.35 20.19 -9.40
N GLU A 286 10.06 21.48 -9.36
CA GLU A 286 10.63 22.46 -10.30
C GLU A 286 12.14 22.62 -10.12
N ARG A 287 12.61 22.67 -8.87
CA ARG A 287 14.04 22.82 -8.54
C ARG A 287 14.89 21.64 -9.00
N TYR A 288 14.39 20.42 -8.81
CA TYR A 288 15.15 19.19 -9.04
C TYR A 288 14.74 18.43 -10.29
N ASP A 289 13.72 18.90 -11.00
CA ASP A 289 13.21 18.32 -12.25
C ASP A 289 12.82 16.84 -12.11
N VAL A 290 12.00 16.55 -11.10
CA VAL A 290 11.57 15.20 -10.70
C VAL A 290 10.08 15.13 -10.44
N PRO A 291 9.41 13.99 -10.68
CA PRO A 291 8.00 13.85 -10.37
C PRO A 291 7.76 13.84 -8.85
N ILE A 292 6.58 14.31 -8.47
CA ILE A 292 6.02 14.19 -7.12
C ILE A 292 4.67 13.49 -7.17
N TRP A 293 4.34 12.78 -6.11
CA TRP A 293 3.09 12.03 -6.00
C TRP A 293 2.52 12.14 -4.58
N LEU A 294 1.20 12.33 -4.47
CA LEU A 294 0.53 12.31 -3.18
C LEU A 294 0.27 10.85 -2.78
N GLY A 295 1.13 10.29 -1.92
CA GLY A 295 1.05 8.89 -1.50
C GLY A 295 -0.16 8.58 -0.63
N GLU A 296 -0.63 9.58 0.13
CA GLU A 296 -1.82 9.47 0.96
C GLU A 296 -2.53 10.80 1.20
N SER A 297 -3.87 10.72 1.18
CA SER A 297 -4.79 11.73 1.70
C SER A 297 -6.18 11.13 1.86
N GLY A 298 -7.08 11.80 2.59
CA GLY A 298 -8.42 11.29 2.82
C GLY A 298 -8.94 11.68 4.20
N GLU A 299 -9.69 10.76 4.81
CA GLU A 299 -10.24 10.93 6.17
C GLU A 299 -11.01 12.26 6.36
N ASN A 300 -11.74 12.69 5.32
CA ASN A 300 -12.45 13.97 5.29
C ASN A 300 -13.80 13.86 4.57
N THR A 301 -14.52 14.97 4.44
CA THR A 301 -15.81 15.01 3.72
C THR A 301 -15.61 14.88 2.21
N ASP A 302 -16.66 14.45 1.52
CA ASP A 302 -16.66 14.30 0.06
C ASP A 302 -16.37 15.64 -0.65
N GLU A 303 -16.85 16.77 -0.11
CA GLU A 303 -16.58 18.11 -0.65
C GLU A 303 -15.10 18.46 -0.55
N TRP A 304 -14.47 18.15 0.59
CA TRP A 304 -13.05 18.39 0.81
C TRP A 304 -12.21 17.57 -0.18
N ILE A 305 -12.55 16.28 -0.33
CA ILE A 305 -11.86 15.36 -1.25
C ILE A 305 -11.99 15.87 -2.69
N ALA A 306 -13.20 16.24 -3.11
CA ALA A 306 -13.45 16.74 -4.46
C ALA A 306 -12.68 18.04 -4.78
N GLN A 307 -12.52 18.91 -3.78
CA GLN A 307 -11.71 20.12 -3.92
C GLN A 307 -10.22 19.77 -4.03
N PHE A 308 -9.74 18.87 -3.17
CA PHE A 308 -8.31 18.55 -3.12
C PHE A 308 -7.85 17.77 -4.37
N VAL A 309 -8.64 16.82 -4.86
CA VAL A 309 -8.40 16.14 -6.15
C VAL A 309 -8.25 17.15 -7.28
N LYS A 310 -9.13 18.15 -7.37
CA LYS A 310 -9.00 19.21 -8.39
C LYS A 310 -7.71 20.00 -8.23
N ALA A 311 -7.32 20.36 -7.00
CA ALA A 311 -6.08 21.09 -6.75
C ALA A 311 -4.84 20.28 -7.16
N LEU A 312 -4.82 18.98 -6.86
CA LEU A 312 -3.73 18.06 -7.22
C LEU A 312 -3.63 17.90 -8.74
N GLU A 313 -4.73 17.58 -9.42
CA GLU A 313 -4.72 17.32 -10.85
C GLU A 313 -4.45 18.58 -11.68
N LYS A 314 -4.93 19.75 -11.23
CA LYS A 314 -4.56 21.05 -11.84
C LYS A 314 -3.04 21.26 -11.84
N ASN A 315 -2.36 20.73 -10.83
CA ASN A 315 -0.91 20.82 -10.67
C ASN A 315 -0.16 19.61 -11.25
N ASN A 316 -0.83 18.72 -11.98
CA ASN A 316 -0.29 17.47 -12.51
C ASN A 316 0.33 16.58 -11.41
N ILE A 317 -0.37 16.44 -10.29
CA ILE A 317 0.02 15.59 -9.17
C ILE A 317 -0.98 14.44 -9.09
N GLY A 318 -0.51 13.22 -9.37
CA GLY A 318 -1.29 12.01 -9.11
C GLY A 318 -1.43 11.75 -7.61
N TRP A 319 -2.30 10.81 -7.24
CA TRP A 319 -2.66 10.58 -5.85
C TRP A 319 -3.01 9.11 -5.55
N ALA A 320 -2.84 8.72 -4.29
CA ALA A 320 -3.45 7.54 -3.67
C ALA A 320 -4.30 7.99 -2.48
N PHE A 321 -5.62 7.88 -2.58
CA PHE A 321 -6.51 8.23 -1.47
C PHE A 321 -6.72 7.04 -0.51
N TRP A 322 -6.67 7.36 0.77
CA TRP A 322 -6.69 6.45 1.88
C TRP A 322 -8.08 6.39 2.56
N PRO A 323 -8.62 5.19 2.86
CA PRO A 323 -8.26 3.88 2.33
C PRO A 323 -9.33 3.32 1.36
N TYR A 324 -9.02 2.17 0.75
CA TYR A 324 -10.00 1.38 0.01
C TYR A 324 -11.16 0.94 0.91
N LYS A 325 -10.86 0.37 2.08
CA LYS A 325 -11.83 -0.31 2.93
C LYS A 325 -11.52 -0.07 4.41
N LYS A 326 -12.55 0.22 5.21
CA LYS A 326 -12.51 0.29 6.68
C LYS A 326 -13.91 0.15 7.28
N MET A 327 -14.03 -0.05 8.59
CA MET A 327 -15.35 -0.19 9.24
C MET A 327 -16.13 1.12 9.28
N GLU A 328 -17.42 1.03 8.92
CA GLU A 328 -18.51 1.99 9.16
C GLU A 328 -18.41 3.36 8.44
N LYS A 329 -17.22 3.97 8.44
CA LYS A 329 -16.96 5.33 7.98
C LYS A 329 -17.14 5.45 6.46
N SER A 330 -17.72 6.57 6.02
CA SER A 330 -17.94 6.89 4.60
C SER A 330 -16.69 7.41 3.89
N SER A 331 -15.65 7.82 4.63
CA SER A 331 -14.38 8.33 4.10
C SER A 331 -13.44 7.22 3.63
N ALA A 332 -13.96 6.25 2.86
CA ALA A 332 -13.26 5.17 2.18
C ALA A 332 -14.05 4.76 0.93
N VAL A 333 -13.44 4.03 0.00
CA VAL A 333 -14.15 3.56 -1.20
C VAL A 333 -15.33 2.64 -0.84
N VAL A 334 -15.13 1.71 0.10
CA VAL A 334 -16.19 0.87 0.66
C VAL A 334 -16.10 0.82 2.19
N SER A 335 -17.25 0.66 2.84
CA SER A 335 -17.34 0.48 4.30
C SER A 335 -17.65 -0.97 4.64
N ILE A 336 -16.87 -1.55 5.56
CA ILE A 336 -17.19 -2.81 6.22
C ILE A 336 -18.34 -2.54 7.20
N ILE A 337 -19.37 -3.37 7.16
CA ILE A 337 -20.45 -3.34 8.16
C ILE A 337 -19.97 -4.13 9.38
N PRO A 338 -19.85 -3.50 10.56
CA PRO A 338 -19.39 -4.18 11.76
C PRO A 338 -20.29 -5.37 12.12
N PRO A 339 -19.71 -6.50 12.59
CA PRO A 339 -20.47 -7.60 13.17
C PRO A 339 -21.41 -7.15 14.29
N ALA A 340 -22.50 -7.89 14.53
CA ALA A 340 -23.53 -7.49 15.50
C ALA A 340 -22.99 -7.31 16.93
N ASP A 341 -22.05 -8.17 17.34
CA ASP A 341 -21.41 -8.14 18.67
C ASP A 341 -20.09 -7.34 18.69
N TRP A 342 -19.73 -6.64 17.61
CA TRP A 342 -18.42 -5.98 17.50
C TRP A 342 -18.19 -4.90 18.57
N GLY A 343 -19.25 -4.21 18.99
CA GLY A 343 -19.18 -3.21 20.06
C GLY A 343 -18.59 -3.77 21.37
N LYS A 344 -18.88 -5.03 21.72
CA LYS A 344 -18.30 -5.69 22.91
C LYS A 344 -16.80 -5.92 22.76
N ILE A 345 -16.35 -6.22 21.55
CA ILE A 345 -14.92 -6.38 21.23
C ILE A 345 -14.22 -5.03 21.35
N VAL A 346 -14.82 -3.97 20.83
CA VAL A 346 -14.30 -2.59 20.93
C VAL A 346 -14.21 -2.13 22.39
N GLU A 347 -15.25 -2.36 23.19
CA GLU A 347 -15.24 -2.02 24.61
C GLU A 347 -14.13 -2.76 25.37
N PHE A 348 -14.00 -4.08 25.16
CA PHE A 348 -12.94 -4.88 25.75
C PHE A 348 -11.54 -4.43 25.29
N ALA A 349 -11.39 -4.05 24.01
CA ALA A 349 -10.13 -3.61 23.43
C ALA A 349 -9.57 -2.33 24.08
N ARG A 350 -10.43 -1.46 24.61
CA ARG A 350 -10.03 -0.21 25.28
C ARG A 350 -9.45 -0.41 26.67
N LEU A 351 -9.69 -1.57 27.28
CA LEU A 351 -9.18 -1.84 28.62
C LEU A 351 -7.64 -1.90 28.60
N PRO A 352 -6.97 -1.40 29.65
CA PRO A 352 -5.52 -1.56 29.80
C PRO A 352 -5.10 -3.01 29.61
N ARG A 353 -3.99 -3.22 28.89
CA ARG A 353 -3.46 -4.55 28.58
C ARG A 353 -2.30 -4.91 29.50
N GLY A 354 -1.97 -6.19 29.54
CA GLY A 354 -0.89 -6.73 30.36
C GLY A 354 -1.41 -7.47 31.58
N THR A 355 -0.53 -8.30 32.15
CA THR A 355 -0.87 -9.22 33.25
C THR A 355 -1.26 -8.50 34.54
N ALA A 356 -0.87 -7.24 34.70
CA ALA A 356 -1.27 -6.40 35.83
C ALA A 356 -2.78 -6.09 35.87
N HIS A 357 -3.50 -6.24 34.75
CA HIS A 357 -4.92 -5.89 34.60
C HIS A 357 -5.82 -7.12 34.44
N VAL A 358 -5.31 -8.34 34.72
CA VAL A 358 -6.00 -9.59 34.40
C VAL A 358 -7.38 -9.72 35.06
N GLU A 359 -7.53 -9.31 36.31
CA GLU A 359 -8.80 -9.44 37.05
C GLU A 359 -9.91 -8.57 36.43
N GLU A 360 -9.59 -7.31 36.12
CA GLU A 360 -10.50 -6.37 35.46
C GLU A 360 -10.89 -6.86 34.07
N ARG A 361 -9.89 -7.30 33.28
CA ARG A 361 -10.12 -7.82 31.93
C ARG A 361 -10.99 -9.09 31.95
N LEU A 362 -10.74 -10.03 32.87
CA LEU A 362 -11.55 -11.24 32.97
C LEU A 362 -13.01 -10.93 33.32
N LYS A 363 -13.27 -9.93 34.18
CA LYS A 363 -14.64 -9.49 34.51
C LYS A 363 -15.37 -8.88 33.32
N ALA A 364 -14.65 -8.15 32.45
CA ALA A 364 -15.21 -7.48 31.29
C ALA A 364 -15.14 -8.29 29.98
N ARG A 365 -14.51 -9.47 30.01
CA ARG A 365 -14.31 -10.30 28.82
C ARG A 365 -15.67 -10.79 28.29
N PRO A 366 -15.99 -10.58 27.00
CA PRO A 366 -17.20 -11.15 26.42
C PRO A 366 -17.18 -12.69 26.42
N GLU A 367 -18.36 -13.30 26.44
CA GLU A 367 -18.49 -14.76 26.34
C GLU A 367 -17.78 -15.31 25.10
N GLN A 368 -17.06 -16.43 25.26
CA GLN A 368 -16.22 -16.99 24.18
C GLN A 368 -17.02 -17.30 22.90
N GLN A 369 -18.30 -17.67 23.03
CA GLN A 369 -19.19 -17.89 21.89
C GLN A 369 -19.48 -16.58 21.12
N ALA A 370 -19.69 -15.47 21.82
CA ALA A 370 -19.92 -14.16 21.21
C ALA A 370 -18.66 -13.65 20.50
N ILE A 371 -17.49 -13.84 21.13
CA ILE A 371 -16.19 -13.54 20.51
C ILE A 371 -16.04 -14.33 19.20
N THR A 372 -16.19 -15.65 19.26
CA THR A 372 -15.99 -16.53 18.10
C THR A 372 -16.95 -16.15 16.96
N ARG A 373 -18.22 -15.86 17.27
CA ARG A 373 -19.20 -15.41 16.29
C ARG A 373 -18.82 -14.05 15.68
N ALA A 374 -18.43 -13.07 16.49
CA ALA A 374 -18.07 -11.73 16.00
C ALA A 374 -16.89 -11.77 15.01
N PHE A 375 -15.85 -12.57 15.30
CA PHE A 375 -14.71 -12.73 14.40
C PHE A 375 -15.05 -13.54 13.14
N ALA A 376 -15.91 -14.57 13.25
CA ALA A 376 -16.39 -15.31 12.08
C ALA A 376 -17.24 -14.43 11.15
N GLU A 377 -18.12 -13.60 11.72
CA GLU A 377 -18.90 -12.61 10.97
C GLU A 377 -17.99 -11.56 10.33
N LEU A 378 -16.94 -11.11 11.02
CA LEU A 378 -15.98 -10.17 10.45
C LEU A 378 -15.33 -10.70 9.18
N LEU A 379 -14.93 -11.98 9.17
CA LEU A 379 -14.35 -12.63 7.98
C LEU A 379 -15.29 -12.62 6.77
N GLU A 380 -16.60 -12.54 6.99
CA GLU A 380 -17.60 -12.40 5.93
C GLU A 380 -17.85 -10.92 5.59
N SER A 381 -17.94 -10.04 6.60
CA SER A 381 -18.17 -8.60 6.42
C SER A 381 -17.06 -7.91 5.62
N VAL A 382 -15.82 -8.39 5.68
CA VAL A 382 -14.70 -7.83 4.90
C VAL A 382 -14.78 -8.16 3.41
N ARG A 383 -15.59 -9.14 3.00
CA ARG A 383 -15.75 -9.48 1.58
C ARG A 383 -16.45 -8.33 0.84
N PRO A 384 -16.06 -8.01 -0.40
CA PRO A 384 -16.60 -6.87 -1.13
C PRO A 384 -18.13 -6.89 -1.26
N GLN A 385 -18.74 -8.08 -1.41
CA GLN A 385 -20.20 -8.22 -1.57
C GLN A 385 -20.98 -7.91 -0.28
N LYS A 386 -20.31 -7.85 0.87
CA LYS A 386 -20.89 -7.50 2.17
C LYS A 386 -20.56 -6.07 2.59
N CYS A 387 -19.67 -5.39 1.86
CA CYS A 387 -19.33 -4.01 2.10
C CYS A 387 -20.36 -3.07 1.46
N ARG A 388 -20.58 -1.90 2.07
CA ARG A 388 -21.34 -0.79 1.47
C ARG A 388 -20.41 0.04 0.60
N VAL A 389 -20.78 0.28 -0.66
CA VAL A 389 -20.07 1.24 -1.52
C VAL A 389 -20.40 2.66 -1.09
N ASN A 390 -19.39 3.53 -0.96
CA ASN A 390 -19.59 4.94 -0.65
C ASN A 390 -19.56 5.75 -1.95
N GLU A 391 -20.73 5.90 -2.58
CA GLU A 391 -20.89 6.56 -3.88
C GLU A 391 -20.44 8.03 -3.86
N GLY A 392 -20.69 8.75 -2.75
CA GLY A 392 -20.25 10.13 -2.58
C GLY A 392 -18.73 10.26 -2.60
N TYR A 393 -18.03 9.37 -1.90
CA TYR A 393 -16.56 9.31 -1.89
C TYR A 393 -15.99 8.99 -3.28
N LEU A 394 -16.55 7.99 -3.98
CA LEU A 394 -16.15 7.68 -5.36
C LEU A 394 -16.34 8.89 -6.29
N LYS A 395 -17.49 9.54 -6.21
CA LYS A 395 -17.78 10.74 -7.02
C LYS A 395 -16.81 11.88 -6.70
N ALA A 396 -16.47 12.08 -5.43
CA ALA A 396 -15.50 13.08 -5.00
C ALA A 396 -14.11 12.81 -5.59
N LEU A 397 -13.72 11.55 -5.71
CA LEU A 397 -12.49 11.13 -6.38
C LEU A 397 -12.55 11.20 -7.92
N GLY A 398 -13.69 11.59 -8.51
CA GLY A 398 -13.88 11.55 -9.97
C GLY A 398 -14.03 10.13 -10.53
N MET A 399 -14.35 9.15 -9.67
CA MET A 399 -14.60 7.76 -10.03
C MET A 399 -16.08 7.53 -10.35
N LYS A 400 -16.39 6.40 -11.00
CA LYS A 400 -17.77 5.99 -11.33
C LYS A 400 -18.46 5.42 -10.09
N PRO A 401 -19.56 6.03 -9.58
CA PRO A 401 -20.20 5.61 -8.34
C PRO A 401 -21.16 4.41 -8.49
N ASP A 402 -21.83 4.28 -9.64
CA ASP A 402 -22.94 3.31 -9.85
C ASP A 402 -22.46 1.89 -10.21
N ILE A 403 -21.41 1.42 -9.53
CA ILE A 403 -20.82 0.11 -9.79
C ILE A 403 -20.97 -0.73 -8.52
N ARG A 404 -21.61 -1.89 -8.66
CA ARG A 404 -21.63 -2.89 -7.58
C ARG A 404 -20.42 -3.82 -7.70
N PRO A 405 -19.87 -4.30 -6.57
CA PRO A 405 -18.98 -5.45 -6.59
C PRO A 405 -19.70 -6.63 -7.23
N VAL A 406 -19.07 -7.31 -8.19
CA VAL A 406 -19.69 -8.44 -8.89
C VAL A 406 -19.83 -9.60 -7.89
N GLY A 407 -21.04 -10.15 -7.76
CA GLY A 407 -21.25 -11.43 -7.08
C GLY A 407 -20.79 -12.56 -7.99
N VAL A 408 -20.15 -13.59 -7.43
CA VAL A 408 -19.71 -14.77 -8.18
C VAL A 408 -20.89 -15.35 -8.96
N GLY A 409 -20.88 -15.18 -10.28
CA GLY A 409 -22.06 -15.45 -11.08
C GLY A 409 -21.96 -15.08 -12.55
N ARG A 410 -20.77 -15.17 -13.16
CA ARG A 410 -20.63 -15.48 -14.59
C ARG A 410 -19.35 -16.29 -14.77
N SER A 411 -19.50 -17.61 -14.83
CA SER A 411 -18.56 -18.43 -15.59
C SER A 411 -18.49 -17.86 -17.01
N ALA A 412 -17.28 -17.54 -17.45
CA ALA A 412 -17.03 -17.40 -18.87
C ALA A 412 -17.32 -18.76 -19.51
N ASN A 413 -18.31 -18.80 -20.39
CA ASN A 413 -18.37 -19.81 -21.44
C ASN A 413 -17.43 -19.38 -22.57
#